data_AF-A0A4W3GII1-F1
#
_entry.id   AF-A0A4W3GII1-F1
#
_cell.length_a   1.000
_cell.length_b   1.000
_cell.length_c   1.000
_cell.angle_alpha   90.00
_cell.angle_beta   90.00
_cell.angle_gamma   90.00
#
_symmetry.space_group_name_H-M   'P 1'
#
loop_
_entity.id
_entity.type
_entity.pdbx_description
1 polymer ?
#
loop_
_entity_poly.entity_id
_entity_poly.type
_entity_poly.pdbx_seq_one_letter_code
_entity_poly.pdbx_strand_id
1 'polypeptide(L)'
;MSRYRYKVSNSSVFPSQFGNIDGITTAFLDMFPTLREWKKKVLFLGSMCFGFYLLGLLLITEGGIYWFTLIDAYSTSFGLIIITMFMCLGIAFFYGVNQFCRDIVDMICLCPPWCSKLLLYFKACWALFTPLLLLFILMYLFVEMYNTPLRYGSYEYPPWGKALGVCLGVLSCIQIPTWAAVAVLKESGTFRDVSALSHCHLFLC
;
A
#
# COMPACT_ATOMS: atom_id res chain seq x y z
N MET A 1 -15.15 31.90 9.54
CA MET A 1 -15.00 30.43 9.67
C MET A 1 -14.69 29.71 8.35
N SER A 2 -15.45 29.91 7.27
CA SER A 2 -15.26 29.21 5.97
C SER A 2 -13.87 29.41 5.34
N ARG A 3 -13.35 30.65 5.35
CA ARG A 3 -12.04 30.99 4.78
C ARG A 3 -10.84 30.34 5.50
N TYR A 4 -10.96 30.09 6.81
CA TYR A 4 -9.94 29.37 7.59
C TYR A 4 -9.99 27.86 7.35
N ARG A 5 -11.20 27.29 7.22
CA ARG A 5 -11.37 25.87 6.87
C ARG A 5 -10.81 25.56 5.47
N TYR A 6 -11.00 26.48 4.51
CA TYR A 6 -10.43 26.37 3.16
C TYR A 6 -8.90 26.51 3.16
N LYS A 7 -8.35 27.44 3.97
CA LYS A 7 -6.88 27.60 4.11
C LYS A 7 -6.24 26.37 4.75
N VAL A 8 -6.84 25.82 5.81
CA VAL A 8 -6.36 24.60 6.48
C VAL A 8 -6.47 23.38 5.55
N SER A 9 -7.59 23.23 4.81
CA SER A 9 -7.76 22.15 3.84
C SER A 9 -6.75 22.19 2.69
N ASN A 10 -6.42 23.37 2.16
CA ASN A 10 -5.40 23.49 1.12
C ASN A 10 -3.97 23.34 1.67
N SER A 11 -3.73 23.79 2.91
CA SER A 11 -2.41 23.65 3.55
C SER A 11 -2.09 22.22 3.98
N SER A 12 -3.08 21.35 4.21
CA SER A 12 -2.85 19.93 4.55
C SER A 12 -2.77 19.01 3.33
N VAL A 13 -3.50 19.31 2.24
CA VAL A 13 -3.52 18.47 1.04
C VAL A 13 -2.23 18.57 0.25
N PHE A 14 -1.65 19.77 0.12
CA PHE A 14 -0.39 19.93 -0.62
C PHE A 14 0.73 19.02 -0.05
N PRO A 15 1.11 19.10 1.25
CA PRO A 15 2.19 18.28 1.76
C PRO A 15 1.92 16.77 1.69
N SER A 16 0.67 16.31 1.85
CA SER A 16 0.35 14.88 1.73
C SER A 16 0.54 14.36 0.30
N GLN A 17 0.12 15.12 -0.71
CA GLN A 17 0.29 14.74 -2.12
C GLN A 17 1.77 14.74 -2.53
N PHE A 18 2.55 15.70 -2.02
CA PHE A 18 4.01 15.69 -2.21
C PHE A 18 4.66 14.46 -1.57
N GLY A 19 4.26 14.09 -0.35
CA GLY A 19 4.74 12.89 0.31
C GLY A 19 4.44 11.61 -0.48
N ASN A 20 3.24 11.50 -1.05
CA ASN A 20 2.85 10.33 -1.86
C ASN A 20 3.71 10.21 -3.13
N ILE A 21 3.88 11.30 -3.89
CA ILE A 21 4.66 11.29 -5.12
C ILE A 21 6.15 11.06 -4.82
N ASP A 22 6.67 11.66 -3.75
CA ASP A 22 8.06 11.48 -3.32
C ASP A 22 8.32 10.04 -2.88
N GLY A 23 7.39 9.43 -2.13
CA GLY A 23 7.46 8.03 -1.73
C GLY A 23 7.46 7.06 -2.93
N ILE A 24 6.55 7.26 -3.89
CA ILE A 24 6.52 6.45 -5.12
C ILE A 24 7.83 6.63 -5.90
N THR A 25 8.27 7.87 -6.07
CA THR A 25 9.50 8.17 -6.83
C THR A 25 10.71 7.53 -6.18
N THR A 26 10.82 7.61 -4.85
CA THR A 26 11.92 7.01 -4.09
C THR A 26 11.92 5.49 -4.24
N ALA A 27 10.77 4.83 -4.09
CA ALA A 27 10.66 3.37 -4.29
C ALA A 27 11.13 2.92 -5.68
N PHE A 28 10.82 3.68 -6.74
CA PHE A 28 11.32 3.38 -8.09
C PHE A 28 12.82 3.63 -8.24
N LEU A 29 13.35 4.68 -7.60
CA LEU A 29 14.78 4.99 -7.62
C LEU A 29 15.62 3.97 -6.85
N ASP A 30 15.07 3.40 -5.78
CA ASP A 30 15.70 2.32 -5.00
C ASP A 30 15.76 1.03 -5.82
N MET A 31 14.69 0.68 -6.55
CA MET A 31 14.67 -0.49 -7.43
C MET A 31 15.58 -0.36 -8.67
N PHE A 32 15.69 0.85 -9.23
CA PHE A 32 16.47 1.11 -10.45
C PHE A 32 17.51 2.23 -10.22
N PRO A 33 18.71 1.90 -9.69
CA PRO A 33 19.73 2.91 -9.39
C PRO A 33 20.21 3.68 -10.63
N THR A 34 20.05 3.11 -11.84
CA THR A 34 20.35 3.76 -13.13
C THR A 34 19.47 5.00 -13.41
N LEU A 35 18.31 5.11 -12.77
CA LEU A 35 17.40 6.27 -12.88
C LEU A 35 17.77 7.42 -11.93
N ARG A 36 18.77 7.24 -11.06
CA ARG A 36 19.20 8.24 -10.07
C ARG A 36 19.91 9.45 -10.69
N GLU A 37 20.35 9.35 -11.94
CA GLU A 37 20.87 10.51 -12.69
C GLU A 37 19.83 11.62 -12.74
N TRP A 38 20.23 12.86 -12.41
CA TRP A 38 19.32 13.99 -12.27
C TRP A 38 18.41 14.21 -13.49
N LYS A 39 18.96 14.06 -14.71
CA LYS A 39 18.19 14.17 -15.95
C LYS A 39 17.11 13.09 -16.09
N LYS A 40 17.43 11.83 -15.77
CA LYS A 40 16.50 10.70 -15.85
C LYS A 40 15.44 10.79 -14.75
N LYS A 41 15.82 11.20 -13.54
CA LYS A 41 14.89 11.44 -12.42
C LYS A 41 13.84 12.50 -12.78
N VAL A 42 14.26 13.64 -13.33
CA VAL A 42 13.34 14.71 -13.73
C VAL A 42 12.40 14.25 -14.85
N LEU A 43 12.91 13.53 -15.85
CA LEU A 43 12.09 12.97 -16.93
C LEU A 43 11.06 11.95 -16.39
N PHE A 44 11.48 11.06 -15.49
CA PHE A 44 10.60 10.07 -14.86
C PHE A 44 9.49 10.74 -14.04
N LEU A 45 9.84 11.69 -13.19
CA LEU A 45 8.87 12.44 -12.38
C LEU A 45 7.90 13.23 -13.26
N GLY A 46 8.41 13.88 -14.30
CA GLY A 46 7.58 14.59 -15.28
C GLY A 46 6.61 13.66 -15.99
N SER A 47 7.07 12.48 -16.41
CA SER A 47 6.22 11.45 -17.02
C SER A 47 5.16 10.92 -16.06
N MET A 48 5.49 10.65 -14.81
CA MET A 48 4.51 10.20 -13.81
C MET A 48 3.46 11.27 -13.53
N CYS A 49 3.89 12.52 -13.33
CA CYS A 49 2.99 13.65 -13.10
C CYS A 49 2.05 13.86 -14.30
N PHE A 50 2.58 13.76 -15.52
CA PHE A 50 1.77 13.82 -16.74
C PHE A 50 0.75 12.67 -16.82
N GLY A 51 1.15 11.44 -16.46
CA GLY A 51 0.23 10.31 -16.36
C GLY A 51 -0.90 10.54 -15.35
N PHE A 52 -0.58 11.00 -14.15
CA PHE A 52 -1.58 11.34 -13.14
C PHE A 52 -2.49 12.50 -13.57
N TYR A 53 -1.96 13.47 -14.31
CA TYR A 53 -2.77 14.54 -14.89
C TYR A 53 -3.82 14.01 -15.87
N LEU A 54 -3.45 13.07 -16.76
CA LEU A 54 -4.39 12.44 -17.69
C LEU A 54 -5.47 11.62 -16.97
N LEU A 55 -5.09 10.86 -15.93
CA LEU A 55 -6.07 10.15 -15.10
C LEU A 55 -6.98 11.11 -14.32
N GLY A 56 -6.43 12.24 -13.86
CA GLY A 56 -7.19 13.31 -13.24
C GLY A 56 -8.20 13.96 -14.19
N LEU A 57 -7.89 14.08 -15.48
CA LEU A 57 -8.83 14.60 -16.49
C LEU A 57 -10.11 13.76 -16.58
N LEU A 58 -10.01 12.44 -16.39
CA LEU A 58 -11.18 11.55 -16.37
C LEU A 58 -12.11 11.86 -15.18
N LEU A 59 -11.55 12.23 -14.03
CA LEU A 59 -12.27 12.51 -12.79
C LEU A 59 -12.94 13.89 -12.76
N ILE A 60 -12.55 14.84 -13.62
CA ILE A 60 -13.18 16.17 -13.70
C ILE A 60 -14.32 16.25 -14.72
N THR A 61 -14.59 15.17 -15.46
CA THR A 61 -15.74 15.11 -16.37
C THR A 61 -17.07 15.11 -15.60
N GLU A 62 -18.19 15.39 -16.27
CA GLU A 62 -19.54 15.34 -15.67
C GLU A 62 -19.86 13.98 -15.01
N GLY A 63 -19.28 12.89 -15.52
CA GLY A 63 -19.38 11.54 -14.94
C GLY A 63 -18.29 11.19 -13.93
N GLY A 64 -17.40 12.10 -13.61
CA GLY A 64 -16.18 11.84 -12.83
C GLY A 64 -16.43 11.34 -11.41
N ILE A 65 -17.52 11.75 -10.77
CA ILE A 65 -17.89 11.30 -9.43
C ILE A 65 -18.23 9.80 -9.36
N TYR A 66 -18.76 9.23 -10.44
CA TYR A 66 -19.03 7.80 -10.54
C TYR A 66 -17.73 7.01 -10.66
N TRP A 67 -16.80 7.49 -11.50
CA TRP A 67 -15.46 6.90 -11.61
C TRP A 67 -14.69 7.00 -10.29
N PHE A 68 -14.73 8.16 -9.65
CA PHE A 68 -14.09 8.40 -8.36
C PHE A 68 -14.61 7.44 -7.29
N THR A 69 -15.94 7.33 -7.16
CA THR A 69 -16.58 6.47 -6.17
C THR A 69 -16.24 4.99 -6.40
N LEU A 70 -16.24 4.54 -7.66
CA LEU A 70 -15.87 3.17 -8.00
C LEU A 70 -14.40 2.88 -7.68
N ILE A 71 -13.48 3.77 -8.07
CA ILE A 71 -12.06 3.59 -7.81
C ILE A 71 -11.78 3.62 -6.31
N ASP A 72 -12.34 4.57 -5.57
CA ASP A 72 -12.12 4.70 -4.13
C ASP A 72 -12.65 3.48 -3.35
N ALA A 73 -13.86 3.02 -3.67
CA ALA A 73 -14.44 1.84 -3.02
C ALA A 73 -13.60 0.57 -3.26
N TYR A 74 -13.18 0.31 -4.50
CA TYR A 74 -12.45 -0.93 -4.82
C TYR A 74 -10.94 -0.85 -4.53
N SER A 75 -10.30 0.30 -4.69
CA SER A 75 -8.86 0.48 -4.44
C SER A 75 -8.57 0.69 -2.95
N THR A 76 -9.23 1.66 -2.32
CA THR A 76 -8.93 2.06 -0.93
C THR A 76 -9.51 1.06 0.06
N SER A 77 -10.77 0.65 -0.11
CA SER A 77 -11.40 -0.26 0.87
C SER A 77 -10.95 -1.71 0.65
N PHE A 78 -11.09 -2.28 -0.54
CA PHE A 78 -10.70 -3.68 -0.78
C PHE A 78 -9.20 -3.85 -1.03
N GLY A 79 -8.65 -3.14 -2.00
CA GLY A 79 -7.25 -3.31 -2.43
C GLY A 79 -6.24 -3.04 -1.32
N LEU A 80 -6.28 -1.87 -0.68
CA LEU A 80 -5.31 -1.51 0.36
C LEU A 80 -5.39 -2.41 1.59
N ILE A 81 -6.59 -2.83 2.00
CA ILE A 81 -6.75 -3.71 3.17
C ILE A 81 -6.14 -5.08 2.89
N ILE A 82 -6.36 -5.64 1.70
CA ILE A 82 -5.76 -6.93 1.33
C ILE A 82 -4.24 -6.82 1.25
N ILE A 83 -3.69 -5.77 0.61
CA ILE A 83 -2.24 -5.54 0.56
C ILE A 83 -1.66 -5.41 1.98
N THR A 84 -2.31 -4.64 2.85
CA THR A 84 -1.87 -4.43 4.24
C THR A 84 -1.92 -5.73 5.03
N MET A 85 -2.95 -6.56 4.82
CA MET A 85 -3.05 -7.89 5.45
C MET A 85 -1.86 -8.78 5.03
N PHE A 86 -1.55 -8.86 3.74
CA PHE A 86 -0.40 -9.63 3.25
C PHE A 86 0.94 -9.09 3.77
N MET A 87 1.09 -7.76 3.87
CA MET A 87 2.28 -7.14 4.47
C MET A 87 2.44 -7.54 5.93
N CYS A 88 1.37 -7.45 6.73
CA CYS A 88 1.40 -7.85 8.13
C CYS A 88 1.66 -9.36 8.31
N LEU A 89 1.04 -10.21 7.49
CA LEU A 89 1.31 -11.66 7.51
C LEU A 89 2.75 -11.97 7.08
N GLY A 90 3.27 -11.24 6.09
CA GLY A 90 4.66 -11.28 5.66
C GLY A 90 5.62 -11.06 6.83
N ILE A 91 5.44 -9.97 7.56
CA ILE A 91 6.28 -9.62 8.71
C ILE A 91 6.10 -10.63 9.85
N ALA A 92 4.86 -11.04 10.15
CA ALA A 92 4.58 -11.92 11.28
C ALA A 92 5.12 -13.34 11.09
N PHE A 93 4.94 -13.91 9.89
CA PHE A 93 5.29 -15.31 9.60
C PHE A 93 6.66 -15.49 8.94
N PHE A 94 7.02 -14.66 7.95
CA PHE A 94 8.29 -14.83 7.23
C PHE A 94 9.45 -14.16 7.95
N TYR A 95 9.28 -12.88 8.34
CA TYR A 95 10.34 -12.13 9.00
C TYR A 95 10.47 -12.46 10.50
N GLY A 96 9.34 -12.71 11.16
CA GLY A 96 9.27 -13.00 12.58
C GLY A 96 9.27 -11.74 13.43
N VAL A 97 8.19 -11.56 14.21
CA VAL A 97 7.97 -10.35 15.03
C VAL A 97 9.09 -10.10 16.04
N ASN A 98 9.76 -11.15 16.51
CA ASN A 98 10.90 -11.02 17.43
C ASN A 98 12.10 -10.35 16.77
N GLN A 99 12.37 -10.65 15.51
CA GLN A 99 13.48 -10.05 14.78
C GLN A 99 13.15 -8.59 14.47
N PHE A 100 11.93 -8.33 14.00
CA PHE A 100 11.44 -6.96 13.77
C PHE A 100 11.58 -6.05 14.99
N CYS A 101 11.20 -6.55 16.18
CA CYS A 101 11.37 -5.76 17.39
C CYS A 101 12.84 -5.52 17.77
N ARG A 102 13.76 -6.42 17.42
CA ARG A 102 15.20 -6.23 17.65
C ARG A 102 15.76 -5.16 16.73
N ASP A 103 15.41 -5.19 15.44
CA ASP A 103 15.90 -4.17 14.50
C ASP A 103 15.41 -2.77 14.87
N ILE A 104 14.16 -2.65 15.36
CA ILE A 104 13.63 -1.38 15.87
C ILE A 104 14.46 -0.87 17.07
N VAL A 105 14.85 -1.76 17.98
CA VAL A 105 15.70 -1.40 19.13
C VAL A 105 17.08 -0.95 18.66
N ASP A 106 17.67 -1.68 17.72
CA ASP A 106 18.99 -1.36 17.16
C ASP A 106 18.98 -0.02 16.40
N MET A 107 17.89 0.32 15.70
CA MET A 107 17.74 1.62 15.03
C MET A 107 17.56 2.79 16.00
N ILE A 108 16.91 2.57 17.15
CA ILE A 108 16.57 3.64 18.08
C ILE A 108 17.75 4.03 18.98
N CYS A 109 18.80 3.20 19.12
CA CYS A 109 20.07 3.42 19.85
C CYS A 109 19.99 3.92 21.32
N LEU A 110 18.85 4.43 21.78
CA LEU A 110 18.58 5.05 23.06
C LEU A 110 17.35 4.36 23.67
N CYS A 111 17.52 3.14 24.18
CA CYS A 111 16.43 2.45 24.88
C CYS A 111 16.46 2.75 26.38
N PRO A 112 15.58 3.62 26.92
CA PRO A 112 15.37 3.74 28.36
C PRO A 112 14.78 2.45 28.95
N PRO A 113 14.91 2.20 30.27
CA PRO A 113 14.45 0.97 30.93
C PRO A 113 12.94 0.69 30.78
N TRP A 114 12.13 1.72 30.47
CA TRP A 114 10.69 1.60 30.17
C TRP A 114 10.38 1.05 28.76
N CYS A 115 11.36 1.04 27.86
CA CYS A 115 11.20 0.64 26.46
C CYS A 115 10.88 -0.86 26.31
N SER A 116 11.40 -1.71 27.20
CA SER A 116 11.17 -3.16 27.16
C SER A 116 9.70 -3.55 27.41
N LYS A 117 8.99 -2.80 28.26
CA LYS A 117 7.55 -2.98 28.49
C LYS A 117 6.73 -2.53 27.28
N LEU A 118 7.08 -1.40 26.67
CA LEU A 118 6.41 -0.88 25.47
C LEU A 118 6.55 -1.84 24.28
N LEU A 119 7.71 -2.47 24.14
CA LEU A 119 8.03 -3.39 23.06
C LEU A 119 7.21 -4.69 23.14
N LEU A 120 6.87 -5.17 24.34
CA LEU A 120 5.93 -6.28 24.52
C LEU A 120 4.50 -5.93 24.06
N TYR A 121 4.02 -4.72 24.38
CA TYR A 121 2.71 -4.25 23.90
C TYR A 121 2.71 -4.06 22.38
N PHE A 122 3.78 -3.48 21.84
CA PHE A 122 3.94 -3.28 20.40
C PHE A 122 3.98 -4.62 19.66
N LYS A 123 4.71 -5.60 20.19
CA LYS A 123 4.75 -6.97 19.67
C LYS A 123 3.38 -7.63 19.67
N ALA A 124 2.63 -7.54 20.78
CA ALA A 124 1.28 -8.10 20.85
C ALA A 124 0.31 -7.40 19.87
N CYS A 125 0.45 -6.09 19.70
CA CYS A 125 -0.32 -5.30 18.74
C CYS A 125 -0.04 -5.77 17.31
N TRP A 126 1.24 -5.87 16.91
CA TRP A 126 1.62 -6.25 15.56
C TRP A 126 1.39 -7.73 15.22
N ALA A 127 1.62 -8.63 16.18
CA ALA A 127 1.50 -10.06 15.96
C ALA A 127 0.05 -10.55 15.93
N LEU A 128 -0.83 -9.92 16.73
CA LEU A 128 -2.18 -10.44 16.96
C LEU A 128 -3.26 -9.40 16.65
N PHE A 129 -3.14 -8.19 17.19
CA PHE A 129 -4.23 -7.21 17.09
C PHE A 129 -4.42 -6.70 15.66
N THR A 130 -3.35 -6.26 15.01
CA THR A 130 -3.38 -5.76 13.63
C THR A 130 -3.94 -6.79 12.63
N PRO A 131 -3.43 -8.04 12.55
CA PRO A 131 -3.98 -9.01 11.60
C PRO A 131 -5.42 -9.40 11.91
N LEU A 132 -5.81 -9.51 13.19
CA LEU A 132 -7.21 -9.79 13.57
C LEU A 132 -8.15 -8.65 13.17
N LEU A 133 -7.75 -7.39 13.42
CA LEU A 133 -8.55 -6.23 13.07
C LEU A 133 -8.69 -6.07 11.56
N LEU A 134 -7.60 -6.28 10.80
CA LEU A 134 -7.63 -6.28 9.34
C LEU A 134 -8.53 -7.39 8.79
N LEU A 135 -8.46 -8.59 9.36
CA LEU A 135 -9.32 -9.71 8.97
C LEU A 135 -10.79 -9.41 9.28
N PHE A 136 -11.09 -8.83 10.45
CA PHE A 136 -12.46 -8.44 10.80
C PHE A 136 -13.04 -7.41 9.82
N ILE A 137 -12.28 -6.35 9.49
CA ILE A 137 -12.72 -5.34 8.52
C ILE A 137 -12.89 -5.95 7.13
N LEU A 138 -11.96 -6.81 6.70
CA LEU A 138 -12.06 -7.49 5.41
C LEU A 138 -13.34 -8.34 5.33
N MET A 139 -13.66 -9.11 6.37
CA MET A 139 -14.89 -9.90 6.44
C MET A 139 -16.14 -9.01 6.37
N TYR A 140 -16.16 -7.91 7.12
CA TYR A 140 -17.25 -6.93 7.07
C TYR A 140 -17.46 -6.40 5.64
N LEU A 141 -16.37 -6.01 4.97
CA LEU A 141 -16.41 -5.52 3.60
C LEU A 141 -16.88 -6.58 2.59
N PHE A 142 -16.48 -7.84 2.75
CA PHE A 142 -16.99 -8.94 1.91
C PHE A 142 -18.51 -9.13 2.06
N VAL A 143 -19.02 -9.03 3.29
CA VAL A 143 -20.46 -9.12 3.56
C VAL A 143 -21.21 -7.94 2.93
N GLU A 144 -20.65 -6.73 3.03
CA GLU A 144 -21.23 -5.52 2.43
C GLU A 144 -21.30 -5.64 0.89
N MET A 145 -20.26 -6.16 0.24
CA MET A 145 -20.25 -6.35 -1.22
C MET A 145 -21.18 -7.43 -1.74
N TYR A 146 -21.49 -8.41 -0.91
CA TYR A 146 -22.44 -9.47 -1.23
C TYR A 146 -23.88 -8.98 -1.06
N ASN A 147 -24.16 -8.29 0.04
CA ASN A 147 -25.52 -7.88 0.41
C ASN A 147 -25.99 -6.60 -0.29
N THR A 148 -25.08 -5.68 -0.59
CA THR A 148 -25.41 -4.39 -1.20
C THR A 148 -24.54 -4.13 -2.43
N PRO A 149 -25.13 -4.05 -3.64
CA PRO A 149 -24.39 -3.59 -4.81
C PRO A 149 -23.94 -2.14 -4.57
N LEU A 150 -22.74 -1.79 -5.05
CA LEU A 150 -22.25 -0.42 -5.01
C LEU A 150 -23.29 0.49 -5.67
N ARG A 151 -23.71 1.55 -4.97
CA ARG A 151 -24.69 2.53 -5.43
C ARG A 151 -24.19 3.92 -5.10
N TYR A 152 -24.38 4.85 -6.03
CA TYR A 152 -24.11 6.27 -5.79
C TYR A 152 -25.42 7.06 -5.95
N GLY A 153 -26.01 7.48 -4.83
CA GLY A 153 -27.34 8.10 -4.83
C GLY A 153 -28.41 7.13 -5.35
N SER A 154 -29.11 7.52 -6.41
CA SER A 154 -30.11 6.69 -7.11
C SER A 154 -29.52 5.84 -8.24
N TYR A 155 -28.24 5.97 -8.55
CA TYR A 155 -27.58 5.24 -9.62
C TYR A 155 -26.99 3.91 -9.12
N GLU A 156 -27.41 2.82 -9.76
CA GLU A 156 -26.89 1.49 -9.52
C GLU A 156 -25.81 1.14 -10.53
N TYR A 157 -24.65 0.69 -10.04
CA TYR A 157 -23.54 0.38 -10.93
C TYR A 157 -23.86 -0.86 -11.76
N PRO A 158 -23.66 -0.80 -13.08
CA PRO A 158 -23.85 -1.95 -13.95
C PRO A 158 -22.83 -3.06 -13.64
N PRO A 159 -23.11 -4.31 -14.03
CA PRO A 159 -22.25 -5.46 -13.73
C PRO A 159 -20.85 -5.33 -14.32
N TRP A 160 -20.67 -4.63 -15.45
CA TRP A 160 -19.35 -4.34 -15.99
C TRP A 160 -18.52 -3.42 -15.07
N GLY A 161 -19.16 -2.47 -14.38
CA GLY A 161 -18.50 -1.61 -13.40
C GLY A 161 -18.03 -2.41 -12.18
N LYS A 162 -18.87 -3.33 -11.70
CA LYS A 162 -18.49 -4.28 -10.64
C LYS A 162 -17.30 -5.15 -11.07
N ALA A 163 -17.31 -5.67 -12.30
CA ALA A 163 -16.21 -6.46 -12.83
C ALA A 163 -14.90 -5.65 -12.89
N LEU A 164 -14.95 -4.41 -13.39
CA LEU A 164 -13.78 -3.52 -13.42
C LEU A 164 -13.23 -3.26 -12.02
N GLY A 165 -14.09 -2.97 -11.05
CA GLY A 165 -13.67 -2.76 -9.66
C GLY A 165 -12.97 -3.99 -9.05
N VAL A 166 -13.54 -5.18 -9.26
CA VAL A 166 -12.91 -6.44 -8.81
C VAL A 166 -11.58 -6.67 -9.51
N CYS A 167 -11.49 -6.41 -10.82
CA CYS A 167 -10.23 -6.50 -11.56
C CYS A 167 -9.16 -5.57 -10.98
N LEU A 168 -9.51 -4.32 -10.64
CA LEU A 168 -8.57 -3.38 -10.01
C LEU A 168 -8.03 -3.95 -8.68
N GLY A 169 -8.91 -4.45 -7.81
CA GLY A 169 -8.50 -5.06 -6.54
C GLY A 169 -7.62 -6.30 -6.72
N VAL A 170 -7.99 -7.20 -7.64
CA VAL A 170 -7.23 -8.43 -7.94
C VAL A 170 -5.85 -8.10 -8.51
N LEU A 171 -5.75 -7.11 -9.41
CA LEU A 171 -4.47 -6.66 -9.96
C LEU A 171 -3.52 -6.13 -8.88
N SER A 172 -4.04 -5.43 -7.88
CA SER A 172 -3.24 -5.00 -6.73
C SER A 172 -2.75 -6.18 -5.89
N CYS A 173 -3.59 -7.20 -5.70
CA CYS A 173 -3.26 -8.36 -4.88
C CYS A 173 -2.29 -9.32 -5.58
N ILE A 174 -2.45 -9.54 -6.88
CA ILE A 174 -1.64 -10.48 -7.66
C ILE A 174 -0.19 -10.01 -7.84
N GLN A 175 0.06 -8.71 -7.66
CA GLN A 175 1.39 -8.14 -7.74
C GLN A 175 2.34 -8.78 -6.70
N ILE A 176 1.86 -9.01 -5.47
CA ILE A 176 2.65 -9.58 -4.37
C ILE A 176 3.19 -10.99 -4.72
N PRO A 177 2.36 -11.99 -5.07
CA PRO A 177 2.85 -13.31 -5.45
C PRO A 177 3.62 -13.29 -6.78
N THR A 178 3.32 -12.36 -7.69
CA THR A 178 4.06 -12.23 -8.96
C THR A 178 5.53 -11.86 -8.70
N TRP A 179 5.80 -10.86 -7.86
CA TRP A 179 7.17 -10.50 -7.49
C TRP A 179 7.87 -11.60 -6.70
N ALA A 180 7.16 -12.27 -5.79
CA ALA A 180 7.70 -13.43 -5.07
C ALA A 180 8.09 -14.56 -6.04
N ALA A 181 7.24 -14.88 -7.03
CA ALA A 181 7.53 -15.90 -8.03
C ALA A 181 8.71 -15.50 -8.92
N VAL A 182 8.78 -14.24 -9.36
CA VAL A 182 9.92 -13.73 -10.16
C VAL A 182 11.24 -13.82 -9.39
N ALA A 183 11.23 -13.50 -8.08
CA ALA A 183 12.40 -13.63 -7.23
C ALA A 183 12.85 -15.09 -7.14
N VAL A 184 11.91 -16.02 -6.92
CA VAL A 184 12.22 -17.47 -6.86
C VAL A 184 12.72 -18.00 -8.19
N LEU A 185 12.18 -17.55 -9.33
CA LEU A 185 12.60 -18.00 -10.66
C LEU A 185 13.94 -17.45 -11.12
N LYS A 186 14.35 -16.26 -10.64
CA LYS A 186 15.68 -15.69 -10.94
C LYS A 186 16.79 -16.38 -10.17
N GLU A 187 16.51 -16.89 -8.98
CA GLU A 187 17.45 -17.66 -8.18
C GLU A 187 17.53 -19.12 -8.71
N SER A 188 18.61 -19.46 -9.42
CA SER A 188 18.85 -20.82 -9.96
C SER A 188 19.35 -21.83 -8.90
N GLY A 189 18.92 -21.69 -7.64
CA GLY A 189 19.37 -22.50 -6.50
C GLY A 189 18.27 -23.39 -5.92
N THR A 190 18.66 -24.53 -5.34
CA THR A 190 17.76 -25.48 -4.63
C THR A 190 16.93 -24.74 -3.57
N PHE A 191 15.64 -25.11 -3.42
CA PHE A 191 14.62 -24.50 -2.55
C PHE A 191 15.02 -24.20 -1.08
N ARG A 192 16.15 -24.70 -0.58
CA ARG A 192 16.67 -24.45 0.77
C ARG A 192 17.52 -23.17 0.87
N ASP A 193 18.18 -22.75 -0.19
CA ASP A 193 18.99 -21.51 -0.20
C ASP A 193 18.16 -20.25 -0.48
N VAL A 194 17.01 -20.39 -1.16
CA VAL A 194 16.14 -19.24 -1.53
C VAL A 194 15.47 -18.63 -0.28
N SER A 195 15.15 -19.42 0.73
CA SER A 195 14.68 -18.95 2.04
C SER A 195 15.75 -18.22 2.85
N ALA A 196 17.04 -18.51 2.62
CA ALA A 196 18.15 -17.82 3.26
C ALA A 196 18.54 -16.52 2.52
N LEU A 197 18.42 -16.50 1.18
CA LEU A 197 18.72 -15.34 0.33
C LEU A 197 17.61 -14.28 0.33
N SER A 198 16.34 -14.66 0.43
CA SER A 198 15.23 -13.69 0.62
C SER A 198 15.37 -12.89 1.92
N HIS A 199 16.06 -13.44 2.94
CA HIS A 199 16.40 -12.72 4.16
C HIS A 199 17.55 -11.72 3.97
N CYS A 200 18.41 -11.93 2.97
CA CYS A 200 19.60 -11.10 2.75
C CYS A 200 19.32 -9.96 1.76
N HIS A 201 18.52 -10.19 0.71
CA HIS A 201 18.22 -9.18 -0.30
C HIS A 201 17.09 -8.20 0.08
N LEU A 202 16.24 -8.54 1.07
CA LEU A 202 15.20 -7.63 1.59
C LEU A 202 15.75 -6.60 2.60
N PHE A 203 17.01 -6.75 3.05
CA PHE A 203 17.67 -5.85 4.01
C PHE A 203 18.68 -4.89 3.39
N LEU A 204 18.95 -5.01 2.08
CA LEU A 204 19.98 -4.24 1.37
C LEU A 204 19.44 -3.42 0.18
N CYS A 205 18.11 -3.34 0.04
CA CYS A 205 17.45 -2.37 -0.84
C CYS A 205 16.44 -1.57 -0.01
#